data_AF-A0A518HR35-F1
#
_entry.id   AF-A0A518HR35-F1
#
_cell.length_a   1.000
_cell.length_b   1.000
_cell.length_c   1.000
_cell.angle_alpha   90.00
_cell.angle_beta   90.00
_cell.angle_gamma   90.00
#
_symmetry.space_group_name_H-M   'P 1'
#
loop_
_entity.id
_entity.type
_entity.pdbx_description
1 polymer ?
#
loop_
_entity_poly.entity_id
_entity_poly.type
_entity_poly.pdbx_seq_one_letter_code
_entity_poly.pdbx_strand_id
1 'polypeptide(L)'
;MIKRMNNQRSGAHRSGFTLVELLVVITIIAALAGLAIPAVGVVMKSVRQSAMKAEISVIETGIDAYYTKHNDYPPDFSDWNLVKRHYLKIFPDIANSELNLLFALCDTFPDNDPTAVPPTSPAPTYDPFVMDRAEALVWSLGGFSSDPQYPFTGSGGPLELPPAIVIDGTVTATNPAIASHYQYRAVRNAPFIDFEPTRLLLRSMSSPTGPSYNSGSGAYDRNVSTDEPRNITGGFPALYQTPDIFPSYVLREGHKPVVYFDSRTYAWNNGNTAAPIVFNAYVSYENDSNIGSLDPDTIDGIRPVYTPQPNTPPASGYAATYGASAASWQFANPSSFQILAPGLDGRFGYLLDADGGGPSNAAPVFWRTDGALMSLVVGGAAQPMTGVSRFDITGFVSSASNSMRDNQSNFTAKTFENELP
;
A
#
# COMPACT_ATOMS: atom_id res chain seq x y z
N MET A 1 48.60 -85.58 2.79
CA MET A 1 48.78 -84.85 4.06
C MET A 1 48.53 -83.37 3.79
N ILE A 2 47.34 -82.85 4.14
CA ILE A 2 46.86 -81.50 3.73
C ILE A 2 47.34 -80.45 4.74
N LYS A 3 48.13 -79.47 4.28
CA LYS A 3 48.64 -78.34 5.06
C LYS A 3 47.57 -77.24 5.12
N ARG A 4 46.96 -77.02 6.29
CA ARG A 4 46.06 -75.87 6.55
C ARG A 4 46.87 -74.57 6.48
N MET A 5 46.52 -73.68 5.55
CA MET A 5 46.99 -72.29 5.53
C MET A 5 46.05 -71.45 6.38
N ASN A 6 46.54 -70.98 7.54
CA ASN A 6 45.84 -70.02 8.39
C ASN A 6 45.99 -68.62 7.77
N ASN A 7 44.88 -68.08 7.26
CA ASN A 7 44.83 -66.73 6.70
C ASN A 7 44.77 -65.71 7.84
N GLN A 8 45.91 -65.13 8.22
CA GLN A 8 45.94 -64.03 9.18
C GLN A 8 45.35 -62.77 8.53
N ARG A 9 44.07 -62.52 8.78
CA ARG A 9 43.46 -61.21 8.54
C ARG A 9 43.93 -60.26 9.64
N SER A 10 44.87 -59.38 9.32
CA SER A 10 45.18 -58.21 10.14
C SER A 10 43.93 -57.33 10.24
N GLY A 11 43.18 -57.48 11.32
CA GLY A 11 42.08 -56.58 11.66
C GLY A 11 42.68 -55.21 12.00
N ALA A 12 42.58 -54.26 11.08
CA ALA A 12 42.83 -52.86 11.40
C ALA A 12 41.84 -52.47 12.51
N HIS A 13 42.34 -52.24 13.72
CA HIS A 13 41.55 -51.66 14.81
C HIS A 13 41.01 -50.33 14.33
N ARG A 14 39.71 -50.28 14.01
CA ARG A 14 39.00 -49.01 13.81
C ARG A 14 38.97 -48.33 15.18
N SER A 15 39.77 -47.28 15.36
CA SER A 15 39.70 -46.43 16.54
C SER A 15 38.30 -45.79 16.58
N GLY A 16 37.47 -46.20 17.54
CA GLY A 16 36.21 -45.53 17.82
C GLY A 16 36.47 -44.16 18.45
N PHE A 17 35.67 -43.17 18.07
CA PHE A 17 35.67 -41.84 18.70
C PHE A 17 35.49 -41.96 20.21
N THR A 18 36.29 -41.22 20.97
CA THR A 18 36.14 -41.14 22.43
C THR A 18 35.01 -40.16 22.79
N LEU A 19 34.36 -40.40 23.93
CA LEU A 19 33.36 -39.48 24.48
C LEU A 19 33.93 -38.05 24.68
N VAL A 20 35.21 -37.96 25.05
CA VAL A 20 35.90 -36.68 25.26
C VAL A 20 36.07 -35.92 23.95
N GLU A 21 36.46 -36.60 22.86
CA GLU A 21 36.56 -35.97 21.54
C GLU A 21 35.22 -35.44 21.05
N LEU A 22 34.14 -36.21 21.24
CA LEU A 22 32.79 -35.75 20.90
C LEU A 22 32.38 -34.53 21.75
N LEU A 23 32.69 -34.55 23.05
CA LEU A 23 32.35 -33.46 23.98
C LEU A 23 33.07 -32.16 23.60
N VAL A 24 34.36 -32.21 23.28
CA VAL A 24 35.13 -31.02 22.85
C VAL A 24 34.55 -30.44 21.56
N VAL A 25 34.20 -31.29 20.59
CA VAL A 25 33.63 -30.84 19.30
C VAL A 25 32.30 -30.11 19.50
N ILE A 26 31.35 -30.69 20.25
CA ILE A 26 30.06 -30.02 20.48
C ILE A 26 30.23 -28.73 21.29
N THR A 27 31.22 -28.67 22.19
CA THR A 27 31.51 -27.45 22.97
C THR A 27 32.04 -26.34 22.06
N ILE A 28 32.93 -26.65 21.12
CA ILE A 28 33.41 -25.70 20.12
C ILE A 28 32.27 -25.26 19.19
N ILE A 29 31.44 -26.19 18.70
CA ILE A 29 30.28 -25.85 17.86
C ILE A 29 29.31 -24.94 18.62
N ALA A 30 29.00 -25.25 19.89
CA ALA A 30 28.13 -24.42 20.72
C ALA A 30 28.70 -23.02 20.97
N ALA A 31 30.00 -22.90 21.21
CA ALA A 31 30.67 -21.60 21.36
C ALA A 31 30.63 -20.77 20.06
N LEU A 32 30.93 -21.39 18.91
CA LEU A 32 30.87 -20.72 17.61
C LEU A 32 29.44 -20.32 17.25
N ALA A 33 28.47 -21.21 17.44
CA ALA A 33 27.05 -20.93 17.20
C ALA A 33 26.55 -19.81 18.12
N GLY A 34 26.95 -19.80 19.40
CA GLY A 34 26.57 -18.76 20.36
C GLY A 34 27.02 -17.35 19.95
N LEU A 35 28.14 -17.23 19.24
CA LEU A 35 28.61 -15.96 18.70
C LEU A 35 28.00 -15.62 17.33
N ALA A 36 27.77 -16.63 16.48
CA ALA A 36 27.31 -16.43 15.11
C ALA A 36 25.82 -16.08 15.01
N ILE A 37 24.95 -16.73 15.80
CA ILE A 37 23.48 -16.56 15.72
C ILE A 37 23.03 -15.09 15.86
N PRO A 38 23.46 -14.31 16.88
CA PRO A 38 23.02 -12.91 16.99
C PRO A 38 23.52 -12.01 15.84
N ALA A 39 24.70 -12.30 15.28
CA ALA A 39 25.25 -11.53 14.16
C ALA A 39 24.42 -11.68 12.88
N VAL A 40 23.87 -12.88 12.61
CA VAL A 40 23.02 -13.14 11.44
C VAL A 40 21.78 -12.26 11.45
N GLY A 41 21.13 -12.06 12.60
CA GLY A 41 19.94 -11.21 12.71
C GLY A 41 20.20 -9.75 12.30
N VAL A 42 21.31 -9.18 12.76
CA VAL A 42 21.73 -7.81 12.42
C VAL A 42 22.03 -7.68 10.93
N VAL A 43 22.75 -8.65 10.35
CA VAL A 43 23.07 -8.67 8.92
C VAL A 43 21.80 -8.78 8.08
N MET A 44 20.89 -9.69 8.41
CA MET A 44 19.63 -9.85 7.68
C MET A 44 18.76 -8.59 7.75
N LYS A 45 18.74 -7.90 8.90
CA LYS A 45 18.06 -6.60 9.03
C LYS A 45 18.65 -5.58 8.06
N SER A 46 19.98 -5.42 8.05
CA SER A 46 20.69 -4.49 7.15
C SER A 46 20.48 -4.81 5.67
N VAL A 47 20.52 -6.09 5.30
CA VAL A 47 20.23 -6.55 3.92
C VAL A 47 18.81 -6.18 3.53
N ARG A 48 17.83 -6.43 4.40
CA ARG A 48 16.43 -6.09 4.11
C ARG A 48 16.20 -4.59 3.98
N GLN A 49 16.87 -3.77 4.78
CA GLN A 49 16.83 -2.30 4.68
C GLN A 49 17.45 -1.83 3.36
N SER A 50 18.61 -2.37 3.01
CA SER A 50 19.31 -2.01 1.77
C SER A 50 18.49 -2.36 0.54
N ALA A 51 17.85 -3.53 0.52
CA ALA A 51 16.96 -3.94 -0.56
C ALA A 51 15.73 -3.01 -0.66
N MET A 52 15.09 -2.67 0.46
CA MET A 52 13.94 -1.76 0.47
C MET A 52 14.30 -0.36 -0.03
N LYS A 53 15.45 0.18 0.38
CA LYS A 53 15.96 1.46 -0.12
C LYS A 53 16.24 1.44 -1.62
N ALA A 54 16.82 0.34 -2.12
CA ALA A 54 17.07 0.18 -3.55
C ALA A 54 15.76 0.18 -4.35
N GLU A 55 14.74 -0.56 -3.88
CA GLU A 55 13.42 -0.61 -4.54
C GLU A 55 12.73 0.76 -4.51
N ILE A 56 12.76 1.50 -3.39
CA ILE A 56 12.22 2.87 -3.34
C ILE A 56 12.98 3.80 -4.29
N SER A 57 14.30 3.68 -4.38
CA SER A 57 15.10 4.49 -5.30
C SER A 57 14.79 4.22 -6.78
N VAL A 58 14.42 2.98 -7.12
CA VAL A 58 13.87 2.67 -8.45
C VAL A 58 12.55 3.40 -8.68
N ILE A 59 11.69 3.46 -7.66
CA ILE A 59 10.42 4.19 -7.73
C ILE A 59 10.66 5.70 -7.90
N GLU A 60 11.55 6.29 -7.11
CA GLU A 60 11.96 7.69 -7.23
C GLU A 60 12.47 8.00 -8.65
N THR A 61 13.34 7.15 -9.19
CA THR A 61 13.86 7.29 -10.56
C THR A 61 12.72 7.24 -11.60
N GLY A 62 11.72 6.38 -11.39
CA GLY A 62 10.53 6.31 -12.24
C GLY A 62 9.70 7.60 -12.20
N ILE A 63 9.54 8.20 -11.02
CA ILE A 63 8.84 9.49 -10.86
C ILE A 63 9.65 10.64 -11.47
N ASP A 64 10.97 10.65 -11.34
CA ASP A 64 11.84 11.64 -11.98
C ASP A 64 11.77 11.53 -13.51
N ALA A 65 11.74 10.30 -14.05
CA ALA A 65 11.53 10.06 -15.46
C ALA A 65 10.14 10.53 -15.92
N TYR A 66 9.11 10.30 -15.10
CA TYR A 66 7.76 10.80 -15.32
C TYR A 66 7.75 12.33 -15.41
N TYR A 67 8.32 13.00 -14.41
CA TYR A 67 8.41 14.46 -14.36
C TYR A 67 9.23 15.00 -15.54
N THR A 68 10.35 14.36 -15.89
CA THR A 68 11.17 14.77 -17.03
C THR A 68 10.39 14.71 -18.34
N LYS A 69 9.55 13.68 -18.52
CA LYS A 69 8.74 13.50 -19.73
C LYS A 69 7.53 14.43 -19.78
N HIS A 70 6.87 14.66 -18.65
CA HIS A 70 5.56 15.31 -18.57
C HIS A 70 5.59 16.72 -17.98
N ASN A 71 6.72 17.13 -17.41
CA ASN A 71 6.89 18.36 -16.64
C ASN A 71 5.82 18.53 -15.55
N ASP A 72 5.37 17.41 -14.96
CA ASP A 72 4.39 17.33 -13.90
C ASP A 72 4.58 16.03 -13.13
N TYR A 73 4.38 16.06 -11.81
CA TYR A 73 4.34 14.84 -11.01
C TYR A 73 3.00 14.12 -11.18
N PRO A 74 2.95 12.79 -11.04
CA PRO A 74 1.70 12.06 -11.08
C PRO A 74 0.77 12.52 -9.94
N PRO A 75 -0.55 12.57 -10.15
CA PRO A 75 -1.50 12.90 -9.09
C PRO A 75 -1.65 11.71 -8.15
N ASP A 76 -1.95 11.97 -6.88
CA ASP A 76 -2.23 10.96 -5.84
C ASP A 76 -3.71 10.55 -5.76
N PHE A 77 -4.53 11.04 -6.71
CA PHE A 77 -5.95 10.75 -6.81
C PHE A 77 -6.80 11.16 -5.59
N SER A 78 -6.33 12.09 -4.77
CA SER A 78 -7.18 12.62 -3.68
C SER A 78 -8.20 13.68 -4.14
N ASP A 79 -7.97 14.32 -5.30
CA ASP A 79 -8.83 15.34 -5.91
C ASP A 79 -8.97 15.14 -7.43
N TRP A 80 -10.18 14.87 -7.88
CA TRP A 80 -10.50 14.70 -9.30
C TRP A 80 -10.13 15.90 -10.17
N ASN A 81 -10.29 17.14 -9.70
CA ASN A 81 -9.94 18.32 -10.49
C ASN A 81 -8.44 18.40 -10.76
N LEU A 82 -7.61 17.91 -9.83
CA LEU A 82 -6.18 17.79 -10.07
C LEU A 82 -5.90 16.68 -11.07
N VAL A 83 -6.49 15.50 -10.88
CA VAL A 83 -6.35 14.33 -11.78
C VAL A 83 -6.72 14.71 -13.21
N LYS A 84 -7.91 15.30 -13.41
CA LYS A 84 -8.39 15.76 -14.72
C LYS A 84 -7.45 16.78 -15.35
N ARG A 85 -7.00 17.79 -14.59
CA ARG A 85 -6.08 18.82 -15.08
C ARG A 85 -4.74 18.21 -15.49
N HIS A 86 -4.24 17.27 -14.70
CA HIS A 86 -3.01 16.55 -14.97
C HIS A 86 -3.08 15.78 -16.29
N TYR A 87 -4.11 14.95 -16.49
CA TYR A 87 -4.25 14.17 -17.72
C TYR A 87 -4.51 15.02 -18.96
N LEU A 88 -5.25 16.12 -18.83
CA LEU A 88 -5.38 17.11 -19.92
C LEU A 88 -4.06 17.82 -20.26
N LYS A 89 -3.15 17.96 -19.28
CA LYS A 89 -1.82 18.55 -19.52
C LYS A 89 -0.91 17.57 -20.26
N ILE A 90 -0.89 16.30 -19.84
CA ILE A 90 0.04 15.31 -20.40
C ILE A 90 -0.48 14.64 -21.68
N PHE A 91 -1.81 14.66 -21.89
CA PHE A 91 -2.50 14.21 -23.11
C PHE A 91 -3.48 15.30 -23.57
N PRO A 92 -3.02 16.34 -24.29
CA PRO A 92 -3.88 17.45 -24.71
C PRO A 92 -5.05 17.05 -25.60
N ASP A 93 -4.89 15.98 -26.38
CA ASP A 93 -5.89 15.46 -27.33
C ASP A 93 -6.66 14.24 -26.77
N ILE A 94 -6.60 14.00 -25.45
CA ILE A 94 -7.28 12.86 -24.81
C ILE A 94 -8.78 12.88 -25.13
N ALA A 95 -9.33 11.73 -25.51
CA ALA A 95 -10.75 11.58 -25.72
C ALA A 95 -11.52 11.75 -24.40
N ASN A 96 -12.63 12.48 -24.41
CA ASN A 96 -13.49 12.62 -23.23
C ASN A 96 -13.96 11.28 -22.66
N SER A 97 -14.07 10.24 -23.50
CA SER A 97 -14.41 8.88 -23.07
C SER A 97 -13.40 8.31 -22.06
N GLU A 98 -12.12 8.65 -22.18
CA GLU A 98 -11.06 8.16 -21.29
C GLU A 98 -11.16 8.77 -19.90
N LEU A 99 -11.37 10.09 -19.83
CA LEU A 99 -11.56 10.80 -18.56
C LEU A 99 -12.89 10.42 -17.90
N ASN A 100 -13.96 10.25 -18.69
CA ASN A 100 -15.24 9.78 -18.17
C ASN A 100 -15.15 8.35 -17.64
N LEU A 101 -14.41 7.47 -18.34
CA LEU A 101 -14.15 6.12 -17.89
C LEU A 101 -13.36 6.10 -16.58
N LEU A 102 -12.26 6.85 -16.50
CA LEU A 102 -11.46 6.94 -15.28
C LEU A 102 -12.28 7.49 -14.11
N PHE A 103 -13.13 8.50 -14.34
CA PHE A 103 -14.03 9.00 -13.31
C PHE A 103 -15.03 7.94 -12.84
N ALA A 104 -15.64 7.22 -13.78
CA ALA A 104 -16.62 6.16 -13.47
C ALA A 104 -15.98 5.00 -12.72
N LEU A 105 -14.72 4.67 -13.02
CA LEU A 105 -13.96 3.67 -12.28
C LEU A 105 -13.61 4.13 -10.85
N CYS A 106 -13.62 5.43 -10.55
CA CYS A 106 -13.31 5.99 -9.23
C CYS A 106 -14.52 6.64 -8.52
N ASP A 107 -15.76 6.20 -8.79
CA ASP A 107 -16.98 6.75 -8.17
C ASP A 107 -17.34 6.01 -6.87
N THR A 108 -18.03 6.68 -5.95
CA THR A 108 -18.66 6.14 -4.71
C THR A 108 -19.53 4.90 -4.90
N PHE A 109 -20.05 4.69 -6.11
CA PHE A 109 -20.54 3.41 -6.56
C PHE A 109 -19.52 2.87 -7.56
N PRO A 110 -18.41 2.25 -7.11
CA PRO A 110 -17.44 1.68 -8.03
C PRO A 110 -18.21 0.68 -8.88
N ASP A 111 -18.39 1.04 -10.16
CA ASP A 111 -19.34 0.37 -11.04
C ASP A 111 -18.79 -1.00 -11.39
N ASN A 112 -19.11 -1.95 -10.52
CA ASN A 112 -19.12 -3.37 -10.78
C ASN A 112 -20.54 -3.82 -11.20
N ASP A 113 -21.48 -2.89 -11.41
CA ASP A 113 -22.85 -3.15 -11.85
C ASP A 113 -22.86 -3.27 -13.39
N PRO A 114 -23.00 -4.48 -13.93
CA PRO A 114 -22.98 -4.70 -15.38
C PRO A 114 -24.18 -4.07 -16.11
N THR A 115 -25.14 -3.49 -15.38
CA THR A 115 -26.37 -2.90 -15.93
C THR A 115 -26.39 -1.37 -15.90
N ALA A 116 -25.40 -0.72 -15.28
CA ALA A 116 -25.31 0.73 -15.19
C ALA A 116 -24.79 1.35 -16.50
N VAL A 117 -25.71 1.85 -17.32
CA VAL A 117 -25.45 2.85 -18.37
C VAL A 117 -25.70 4.22 -17.72
N PRO A 118 -24.85 5.26 -17.88
CA PRO A 118 -24.92 6.44 -17.02
C PRO A 118 -26.23 7.25 -17.22
N PRO A 119 -26.82 7.91 -16.19
CA PRO A 119 -26.57 7.82 -14.74
C PRO A 119 -27.83 7.41 -13.94
N THR A 120 -27.72 6.46 -13.03
CA THR A 120 -28.73 6.35 -11.95
C THR A 120 -28.56 7.51 -11.00
N SER A 121 -29.65 8.16 -10.60
CA SER A 121 -29.65 9.16 -9.52
C SER A 121 -29.32 8.47 -8.19
N PRO A 122 -28.40 8.99 -7.36
CA PRO A 122 -27.73 10.29 -7.47
C PRO A 122 -26.58 10.29 -8.50
N ALA A 123 -26.28 11.48 -9.04
CA ALA A 123 -25.19 11.67 -10.00
C ALA A 123 -23.86 11.08 -9.47
N PRO A 124 -23.04 10.51 -10.37
CA PRO A 124 -21.78 9.87 -9.99
C PRO A 124 -20.88 10.87 -9.26
N THR A 125 -20.32 10.45 -8.13
CA THR A 125 -19.51 11.29 -7.24
C THR A 125 -18.14 10.66 -7.06
N TYR A 126 -17.08 11.40 -7.42
CA TYR A 126 -15.71 10.91 -7.26
C TYR A 126 -15.42 10.50 -5.80
N ASP A 127 -14.88 9.30 -5.64
CA ASP A 127 -14.45 8.74 -4.37
C ASP A 127 -12.94 8.44 -4.41
N PRO A 128 -12.13 9.19 -3.63
CA PRO A 128 -10.69 8.95 -3.54
C PRO A 128 -10.31 7.67 -2.78
N PHE A 129 -11.28 6.87 -2.33
CA PHE A 129 -11.05 5.54 -1.75
C PHE A 129 -10.90 4.44 -2.80
N VAL A 130 -11.48 4.63 -3.99
CA VAL A 130 -11.44 3.63 -5.07
C VAL A 130 -10.15 3.69 -5.88
N MET A 131 -9.47 4.85 -5.89
CA MET A 131 -8.08 4.94 -6.33
C MET A 131 -7.27 5.52 -5.19
N ASP A 132 -6.63 4.63 -4.45
CA ASP A 132 -5.82 4.97 -3.31
C ASP A 132 -4.39 5.39 -3.71
N ARG A 133 -3.60 5.74 -2.71
CA ARG A 133 -2.25 6.31 -2.88
C ARG A 133 -1.24 5.25 -3.30
N ALA A 134 -1.51 3.97 -3.04
CA ALA A 134 -0.69 2.86 -3.49
C ALA A 134 -0.99 2.53 -4.96
N GLU A 135 -2.27 2.58 -5.35
CA GLU A 135 -2.73 2.31 -6.71
C GLU A 135 -2.36 3.42 -7.69
N ALA A 136 -2.46 4.69 -7.27
CA ALA A 136 -2.08 5.85 -8.06
C ALA A 136 -0.64 5.75 -8.59
N LEU A 137 0.26 5.17 -7.80
CA LEU A 137 1.64 4.92 -8.17
C LEU A 137 1.74 3.93 -9.34
N VAL A 138 1.07 2.79 -9.22
CA VAL A 138 1.09 1.73 -10.25
C VAL A 138 0.38 2.20 -11.51
N TRP A 139 -0.74 2.89 -11.35
CA TRP A 139 -1.48 3.50 -12.44
C TRP A 139 -0.59 4.42 -13.27
N SER A 140 0.08 5.38 -12.62
CA SER A 140 0.83 6.43 -13.31
C SER A 140 2.18 5.95 -13.85
N LEU A 141 2.91 5.14 -13.07
CA LEU A 141 4.27 4.74 -13.41
C LEU A 141 4.36 3.48 -14.28
N GLY A 142 3.29 2.69 -14.37
CA GLY A 142 3.23 1.58 -15.33
C GLY A 142 3.17 2.06 -16.78
N GLY A 143 2.95 3.36 -17.02
CA GLY A 143 2.91 3.95 -18.36
C GLY A 143 1.55 3.80 -19.06
N PHE A 144 1.45 4.40 -20.24
CA PHE A 144 0.20 4.57 -20.98
C PHE A 144 0.35 4.07 -22.42
N SER A 145 -0.78 3.99 -23.14
CA SER A 145 -0.76 3.67 -24.56
C SER A 145 0.10 4.66 -25.35
N SER A 146 0.66 4.18 -26.47
CA SER A 146 1.30 5.05 -27.46
C SER A 146 0.30 5.93 -28.22
N ASP A 147 -1.00 5.63 -28.13
CA ASP A 147 -2.07 6.48 -28.67
C ASP A 147 -2.42 7.58 -27.64
N PRO A 148 -2.07 8.85 -27.91
CA PRO A 148 -2.32 9.94 -26.96
C PRO A 148 -3.81 10.32 -26.87
N GLN A 149 -4.65 9.92 -27.83
CA GLN A 149 -6.09 10.15 -27.77
C GLN A 149 -6.77 9.10 -26.87
N TYR A 150 -6.21 7.89 -26.79
CA TYR A 150 -6.68 6.78 -25.97
C TYR A 150 -5.59 6.24 -25.02
N PRO A 151 -5.06 7.07 -24.10
CA PRO A 151 -3.92 6.71 -23.27
C PRO A 151 -4.21 5.55 -22.30
N PHE A 152 -5.45 5.36 -21.87
CA PHE A 152 -5.83 4.33 -20.91
C PHE A 152 -6.25 3.03 -21.61
N THR A 153 -7.11 3.13 -22.62
CA THR A 153 -7.72 1.96 -23.29
C THR A 153 -7.04 1.53 -24.59
N GLY A 154 -6.20 2.39 -25.16
CA GLY A 154 -5.44 2.11 -26.38
C GLY A 154 -4.45 0.96 -26.19
N SER A 155 -3.93 0.44 -27.32
CA SER A 155 -2.99 -0.69 -27.29
C SER A 155 -1.80 -0.43 -26.36
N GLY A 156 -1.53 -1.36 -25.45
CA GLY A 156 -0.46 -1.24 -24.46
C GLY A 156 -0.71 -0.27 -23.30
N GLY A 157 -1.91 0.31 -23.21
CA GLY A 157 -2.38 1.10 -22.06
C GLY A 157 -2.77 0.23 -20.86
N PRO A 158 -3.05 0.87 -19.70
CA PRO A 158 -3.41 0.21 -18.44
C PRO A 158 -4.71 -0.58 -18.48
N LEU A 159 -5.64 -0.25 -19.37
CA LEU A 159 -6.97 -0.86 -19.44
C LEU A 159 -7.14 -1.67 -20.72
N GLU A 160 -7.87 -2.76 -20.62
CA GLU A 160 -8.22 -3.63 -21.73
C GLU A 160 -9.69 -4.04 -21.66
N LEU A 161 -10.37 -4.05 -22.79
CA LEU A 161 -11.62 -4.81 -22.91
C LEU A 161 -11.29 -6.26 -23.28
N PRO A 162 -11.56 -7.24 -22.41
CA PRO A 162 -11.55 -8.63 -22.83
C PRO A 162 -12.68 -8.88 -23.83
N PRO A 163 -12.62 -9.90 -24.70
CA PRO A 163 -13.65 -10.12 -25.72
C PRO A 163 -15.03 -10.49 -25.12
N ALA A 164 -15.02 -11.13 -23.95
CA ALA A 164 -16.21 -11.50 -23.21
C ALA A 164 -15.89 -11.59 -21.71
N ILE A 165 -16.93 -11.49 -20.91
CA ILE A 165 -16.92 -11.58 -19.44
C ILE A 165 -18.07 -12.47 -19.00
N VAL A 166 -18.10 -12.87 -17.74
CA VAL A 166 -19.24 -13.61 -17.19
C VAL A 166 -20.04 -12.70 -16.27
N ILE A 167 -21.34 -12.57 -16.52
CA ILE A 167 -22.29 -11.83 -15.68
C ILE A 167 -23.41 -12.81 -15.31
N ASP A 168 -23.65 -13.01 -14.01
CA ASP A 168 -24.68 -13.92 -13.51
C ASP A 168 -24.61 -15.34 -14.13
N GLY A 169 -23.39 -15.83 -14.34
CA GLY A 169 -23.12 -17.14 -14.97
C GLY A 169 -23.31 -17.18 -16.49
N THR A 170 -23.60 -16.05 -17.13
CA THR A 170 -23.75 -15.91 -18.58
C THR A 170 -22.54 -15.25 -19.20
N VAL A 171 -21.98 -15.85 -20.26
CA VAL A 171 -20.93 -15.22 -21.07
C VAL A 171 -21.54 -14.07 -21.87
N THR A 172 -21.05 -12.86 -21.62
CA THR A 172 -21.56 -11.60 -22.16
C THR A 172 -20.44 -10.90 -22.93
N ALA A 173 -20.76 -10.41 -24.14
CA ALA A 173 -19.83 -9.59 -24.90
C ALA A 173 -19.59 -8.26 -24.17
N THR A 174 -18.34 -7.83 -24.08
CA THR A 174 -18.01 -6.57 -23.40
C THR A 174 -18.50 -5.36 -24.19
N ASN A 175 -18.69 -4.25 -23.47
CA ASN A 175 -19.24 -3.01 -24.00
C ASN A 175 -18.32 -1.88 -23.52
N PRO A 176 -17.66 -1.12 -24.42
CA PRO A 176 -16.74 -0.06 -24.04
C PRO A 176 -17.41 1.10 -23.30
N ALA A 177 -18.74 1.20 -23.31
CA ALA A 177 -19.50 2.19 -22.55
C ALA A 177 -19.70 1.81 -21.07
N ILE A 178 -19.35 0.58 -20.66
CA ILE A 178 -19.57 0.09 -19.29
C ILE A 178 -18.20 -0.03 -18.62
N ALA A 179 -17.97 0.77 -17.57
CA ALA A 179 -16.69 0.84 -16.86
C ALA A 179 -16.35 -0.50 -16.21
N SER A 180 -17.36 -1.16 -15.65
CA SER A 180 -17.23 -2.49 -15.09
C SER A 180 -16.62 -3.46 -16.10
N HIS A 181 -16.85 -3.34 -17.42
CA HIS A 181 -16.42 -4.32 -18.42
C HIS A 181 -14.90 -4.39 -18.67
N TYR A 182 -14.13 -3.41 -18.21
CA TYR A 182 -12.69 -3.36 -18.40
C TYR A 182 -11.96 -4.30 -17.43
N GLN A 183 -10.74 -4.69 -17.83
CA GLN A 183 -9.79 -5.38 -16.97
C GLN A 183 -8.46 -4.63 -16.94
N TYR A 184 -7.69 -4.84 -15.87
CA TYR A 184 -6.37 -4.25 -15.76
C TYR A 184 -5.33 -5.01 -16.57
N ARG A 185 -4.45 -4.26 -17.26
CA ARG A 185 -3.30 -4.78 -17.98
C ARG A 185 -2.03 -4.60 -17.16
N ALA A 186 -1.51 -5.69 -16.62
CA ALA A 186 -0.26 -5.70 -15.84
C ALA A 186 0.98 -5.33 -16.67
N VAL A 187 1.02 -5.74 -17.94
CA VAL A 187 2.18 -5.52 -18.84
C VAL A 187 1.85 -4.44 -19.87
N ARG A 188 2.64 -3.37 -19.92
CA ARG A 188 2.37 -2.17 -20.73
C ARG A 188 3.54 -1.85 -21.67
N ASN A 189 3.29 -1.08 -22.72
CA ASN A 189 4.26 -0.92 -23.83
C ASN A 189 5.38 0.11 -23.59
N ALA A 190 5.33 0.90 -22.53
CA ALA A 190 6.39 1.87 -22.18
C ALA A 190 6.27 2.33 -20.72
N PRO A 191 6.44 1.43 -19.74
CA PRO A 191 6.41 1.80 -18.33
C PRO A 191 7.58 2.73 -17.96
N PHE A 192 7.34 3.63 -17.01
CA PHE A 192 8.42 4.31 -16.28
C PHE A 192 9.07 3.34 -15.29
N ILE A 193 8.28 2.41 -14.75
CA ILE A 193 8.71 1.31 -13.89
C ILE A 193 8.06 0.03 -14.38
N ASP A 194 8.90 -0.97 -14.67
CA ASP A 194 8.41 -2.31 -14.99
C ASP A 194 8.01 -3.02 -13.68
N PHE A 195 6.74 -2.90 -13.32
CA PHE A 195 6.20 -3.56 -12.14
C PHE A 195 6.11 -5.06 -12.39
N GLU A 196 6.89 -5.82 -11.63
CA GLU A 196 6.84 -7.28 -11.63
C GLU A 196 5.38 -7.77 -11.42
N PRO A 197 4.76 -8.45 -12.41
CA PRO A 197 3.35 -8.80 -12.35
C PRO A 197 2.97 -9.67 -11.15
N THR A 198 3.91 -10.48 -10.65
CA THR A 198 3.70 -11.34 -9.47
C THR A 198 3.65 -10.56 -8.15
N ARG A 199 4.06 -9.29 -8.15
CA ARG A 199 4.04 -8.37 -7.00
C ARG A 199 2.92 -7.32 -7.09
N LEU A 200 2.15 -7.34 -8.17
CA LEU A 200 0.90 -6.59 -8.24
C LEU A 200 -0.19 -7.37 -7.50
N LEU A 201 -0.97 -6.68 -6.68
CA LEU A 201 -2.12 -7.28 -5.99
C LEU A 201 -3.30 -7.49 -6.95
N LEU A 202 -3.07 -8.28 -8.01
CA LEU A 202 -4.04 -8.62 -9.04
C LEU A 202 -4.44 -10.09 -8.99
N ARG A 203 -5.69 -10.37 -9.38
CA ARG A 203 -6.13 -11.73 -9.70
C ARG A 203 -7.06 -11.76 -10.90
N SER A 204 -7.06 -12.89 -11.61
CA SER A 204 -8.16 -13.22 -12.51
C SER A 204 -9.35 -13.72 -11.68
N MET A 205 -10.44 -12.97 -11.67
CA MET A 205 -11.70 -13.43 -11.08
C MET A 205 -12.31 -14.50 -11.97
N SER A 206 -12.52 -15.72 -11.48
CA SER A 206 -12.94 -16.85 -12.34
C SER A 206 -14.25 -17.52 -11.92
N SER A 207 -15.03 -16.97 -10.98
CA SER A 207 -16.28 -17.62 -10.55
C SER A 207 -17.34 -16.68 -9.95
N PRO A 208 -18.62 -16.81 -10.37
CA PRO A 208 -19.78 -16.21 -9.70
C PRO A 208 -20.15 -16.87 -8.36
N THR A 209 -19.49 -17.98 -7.99
CA THR A 209 -19.79 -18.77 -6.79
C THR A 209 -18.54 -18.94 -5.94
N GLY A 210 -18.16 -17.88 -5.24
CA GLY A 210 -17.25 -17.92 -4.08
C GLY A 210 -18.00 -17.47 -2.82
N PRO A 211 -17.61 -17.91 -1.61
CA PRO A 211 -18.35 -17.66 -0.35
C PRO A 211 -18.36 -16.19 0.13
N SER A 212 -18.10 -15.21 -0.75
CA SER A 212 -17.86 -13.81 -0.39
C SER A 212 -18.43 -12.81 -1.40
N TYR A 213 -19.23 -13.24 -2.37
CA TYR A 213 -19.83 -12.35 -3.35
C TYR A 213 -21.34 -12.29 -3.15
N ASN A 214 -21.90 -11.08 -3.17
CA ASN A 214 -23.33 -10.92 -3.42
C ASN A 214 -23.62 -11.64 -4.73
N SER A 215 -24.28 -12.79 -4.60
CA SER A 215 -24.60 -13.67 -5.71
C SER A 215 -25.56 -12.94 -6.65
N GLY A 216 -25.04 -12.35 -7.73
CA GLY A 216 -25.86 -11.95 -8.88
C GLY A 216 -25.78 -10.50 -9.35
N SER A 217 -24.65 -9.80 -9.23
CA SER A 217 -24.54 -8.46 -9.84
C SER A 217 -23.13 -8.01 -10.25
N GLY A 218 -22.16 -8.92 -10.36
CA GLY A 218 -20.77 -8.58 -10.70
C GLY A 218 -20.32 -9.22 -12.01
N ALA A 219 -19.34 -8.61 -12.68
CA ALA A 219 -18.72 -9.19 -13.86
C ALA A 219 -17.39 -9.89 -13.54
N TYR A 220 -17.25 -11.11 -14.07
CA TYR A 220 -16.18 -12.08 -13.82
C TYR A 220 -15.38 -12.38 -15.10
N ASP A 221 -14.36 -13.23 -14.98
CA ASP A 221 -13.35 -13.58 -16.00
C ASP A 221 -12.49 -12.40 -16.43
N ARG A 222 -12.02 -11.63 -15.44
CA ARG A 222 -11.20 -10.43 -15.62
C ARG A 222 -10.14 -10.27 -14.55
N ASN A 223 -9.08 -9.54 -14.90
CA ASN A 223 -8.06 -9.11 -13.96
C ASN A 223 -8.50 -7.86 -13.20
N VAL A 224 -8.53 -7.97 -11.88
CA VAL A 224 -8.99 -6.94 -10.92
C VAL A 224 -8.15 -7.01 -9.64
N SER A 225 -8.27 -5.99 -8.79
CA SER A 225 -7.48 -5.86 -7.58
C SER A 225 -7.84 -6.89 -6.50
N THR A 226 -6.98 -6.98 -5.48
CA THR A 226 -7.11 -7.88 -4.34
C THR A 226 -6.73 -7.26 -3.01
N ASP A 227 -6.43 -5.97 -2.98
CA ASP A 227 -6.06 -5.23 -1.76
C ASP A 227 -7.25 -4.90 -0.87
N GLU A 228 -8.47 -4.88 -1.39
CA GLU A 228 -9.64 -4.51 -0.63
C GLU A 228 -10.14 -5.69 0.25
N PRO A 229 -10.61 -5.38 1.47
CA PRO A 229 -11.07 -6.39 2.40
C PRO A 229 -12.27 -7.17 1.89
N ARG A 230 -12.18 -8.49 2.05
CA ARG A 230 -13.31 -9.39 1.82
C ARG A 230 -14.27 -9.30 3.02
N ASN A 231 -15.47 -8.77 2.78
CA ASN A 231 -16.68 -9.06 3.57
C ASN A 231 -16.69 -8.50 5.02
N ILE A 232 -16.60 -7.17 5.18
CA ILE A 232 -16.82 -6.52 6.48
C ILE A 232 -18.33 -6.42 6.73
N THR A 233 -18.87 -7.40 7.47
CA THR A 233 -20.22 -7.28 8.02
C THR A 233 -20.20 -6.31 9.20
N GLY A 234 -20.61 -5.06 8.98
CA GLY A 234 -20.78 -4.07 10.05
C GLY A 234 -20.08 -2.73 9.78
N GLY A 235 -20.82 -1.75 9.27
CA GLY A 235 -20.44 -0.33 9.31
C GLY A 235 -19.95 0.29 8.00
N PHE A 236 -19.44 -0.51 7.05
CA PHE A 236 -19.08 -0.02 5.72
C PHE A 236 -20.23 -0.23 4.72
N PRO A 237 -20.55 0.74 3.86
CA PRO A 237 -21.50 0.54 2.76
C PRO A 237 -21.11 -0.69 1.92
N ALA A 238 -22.10 -1.46 1.48
CA ALA A 238 -21.90 -2.66 0.64
C ALA A 238 -21.11 -2.39 -0.66
N LEU A 239 -20.99 -1.12 -1.03
CA LEU A 239 -20.26 -0.60 -2.19
C LEU A 239 -18.74 -0.80 -2.10
N TYR A 240 -18.18 -0.93 -0.89
CA TYR A 240 -16.73 -1.16 -0.68
C TYR A 240 -16.36 -2.64 -0.49
N GLN A 241 -17.30 -3.56 -0.77
CA GLN A 241 -17.10 -5.00 -0.54
C GLN A 241 -16.74 -5.75 -1.83
N THR A 242 -16.51 -5.01 -2.91
CA THR A 242 -16.23 -5.56 -4.23
C THR A 242 -14.92 -5.02 -4.76
N PRO A 243 -14.03 -5.88 -5.26
CA PRO A 243 -12.74 -5.43 -5.77
C PRO A 243 -12.89 -4.51 -6.96
N ASP A 244 -12.14 -3.42 -6.94
CA ASP A 244 -11.96 -2.51 -8.06
C ASP A 244 -10.90 -3.05 -9.04
N ILE A 245 -10.57 -2.25 -10.05
CA ILE A 245 -9.65 -2.64 -11.13
C ILE A 245 -8.20 -2.24 -10.86
N PHE A 246 -7.93 -1.41 -9.87
CA PHE A 246 -6.65 -0.74 -9.68
C PHE A 246 -5.79 -1.50 -8.69
N PRO A 247 -4.65 -2.07 -9.11
CA PRO A 247 -3.79 -2.79 -8.20
C PRO A 247 -2.77 -1.89 -7.54
N SER A 248 -2.43 -2.24 -6.31
CA SER A 248 -1.24 -1.77 -5.63
C SER A 248 -0.02 -2.69 -5.84
N TYR A 249 1.18 -2.17 -5.54
CA TYR A 249 2.46 -2.88 -5.70
C TYR A 249 3.14 -3.13 -4.35
N VAL A 250 3.47 -4.39 -4.07
CA VAL A 250 4.17 -4.79 -2.85
C VAL A 250 5.66 -5.04 -3.10
N LEU A 251 6.51 -4.54 -2.21
CA LEU A 251 7.96 -4.79 -2.30
C LEU A 251 8.32 -6.26 -2.01
N ARG A 252 7.48 -6.94 -1.22
CA ARG A 252 7.65 -8.33 -0.80
C ARG A 252 6.28 -8.97 -0.62
N GLU A 253 6.22 -10.28 -0.86
CA GLU A 253 5.02 -11.07 -0.62
C GLU A 253 4.56 -10.95 0.85
N GLY A 254 3.26 -10.73 1.05
CA GLY A 254 2.65 -10.57 2.37
C GLY A 254 2.87 -9.20 3.05
N HIS A 255 3.61 -8.28 2.43
CA HIS A 255 3.79 -6.91 2.94
C HIS A 255 2.70 -5.98 2.41
N LYS A 256 2.48 -4.86 3.11
CA LYS A 256 1.67 -3.74 2.59
C LYS A 256 2.35 -3.07 1.39
N PRO A 257 1.60 -2.38 0.51
CA PRO A 257 2.18 -1.77 -0.68
C PRO A 257 2.93 -0.46 -0.37
N VAL A 258 3.69 -0.01 -1.37
CA VAL A 258 4.26 1.33 -1.40
C VAL A 258 3.15 2.34 -1.70
N VAL A 259 3.20 3.52 -1.07
CA VAL A 259 2.18 4.57 -1.16
C VAL A 259 2.82 5.88 -1.59
N TYR A 260 2.06 6.69 -2.32
CA TYR A 260 2.52 7.95 -2.92
C TYR A 260 1.64 9.12 -2.50
N PHE A 261 2.25 10.23 -2.11
CA PHE A 261 1.54 11.46 -1.74
C PHE A 261 2.01 12.63 -2.57
N ASP A 262 1.05 13.40 -3.10
CA ASP A 262 1.29 14.62 -3.85
C ASP A 262 1.18 15.84 -2.93
N SER A 263 2.17 16.74 -2.95
CA SER A 263 2.11 17.95 -2.13
C SER A 263 0.94 18.87 -2.49
N ARG A 264 0.37 18.74 -3.70
CA ARG A 264 -0.73 19.59 -4.21
C ARG A 264 -2.07 19.30 -3.54
N THR A 265 -2.33 18.06 -3.16
CA THR A 265 -3.69 17.57 -2.81
C THR A 265 -3.74 16.76 -1.53
N TYR A 266 -2.79 17.03 -0.64
CA TYR A 266 -2.61 16.31 0.62
C TYR A 266 -3.76 16.52 1.65
N ALA A 267 -4.77 17.36 1.37
CA ALA A 267 -5.86 17.62 2.31
C ALA A 267 -6.73 16.37 2.57
N TRP A 268 -7.04 16.11 3.85
CA TRP A 268 -7.99 15.05 4.19
C TRP A 268 -9.33 15.33 3.54
N ASN A 269 -9.84 14.34 2.83
CA ASN A 269 -11.10 14.43 2.13
C ASN A 269 -12.14 13.59 2.88
N ASN A 270 -12.74 14.18 3.91
CA ASN A 270 -14.14 13.95 4.16
C ASN A 270 -14.76 15.14 4.89
N GLY A 271 -15.57 15.88 4.15
CA GLY A 271 -16.47 16.89 4.68
C GLY A 271 -17.68 16.28 5.38
N ASN A 272 -17.48 15.38 6.35
CA ASN A 272 -18.52 15.03 7.34
C ASN A 272 -17.90 14.33 8.56
N THR A 273 -18.21 14.82 9.75
CA THR A 273 -17.72 14.35 11.07
C THR A 273 -18.31 13.01 11.51
N ALA A 274 -18.95 12.24 10.62
CA ALA A 274 -19.82 11.12 10.98
C ALA A 274 -19.41 9.74 10.44
N ALA A 275 -18.35 9.63 9.63
CA ALA A 275 -17.82 8.33 9.19
C ALA A 275 -16.33 8.23 9.52
N PRO A 276 -15.88 7.15 10.18
CA PRO A 276 -14.88 7.28 11.23
C PRO A 276 -13.46 6.86 10.80
N ILE A 277 -13.23 6.58 9.52
CA ILE A 277 -11.97 5.96 9.07
C ILE A 277 -11.58 6.59 7.72
N VAL A 278 -11.09 7.84 7.73
CA VAL A 278 -10.71 8.56 6.49
C VAL A 278 -9.26 8.97 6.54
N PHE A 279 -8.38 7.99 6.77
CA PHE A 279 -6.96 8.28 6.66
C PHE A 279 -6.60 8.45 5.19
N ASN A 280 -5.64 9.33 4.90
CA ASN A 280 -4.79 9.29 3.70
C ASN A 280 -3.97 7.97 3.72
N ALA A 281 -4.65 6.82 3.79
CA ALA A 281 -4.11 5.51 4.13
C ALA A 281 -4.50 4.45 3.12
N TYR A 282 -3.65 3.42 3.03
CA TYR A 282 -3.96 2.10 2.55
C TYR A 282 -4.59 1.33 3.70
N VAL A 283 -5.82 0.87 3.54
CA VAL A 283 -6.53 0.11 4.57
C VAL A 283 -6.59 -1.36 4.16
N SER A 284 -5.83 -2.19 4.86
CA SER A 284 -5.96 -3.65 4.73
C SER A 284 -6.46 -4.26 6.03
N TYR A 285 -7.42 -5.15 5.92
CA TYR A 285 -7.90 -5.94 7.05
C TYR A 285 -7.23 -7.31 7.00
N GLU A 286 -6.54 -7.69 8.08
CA GLU A 286 -6.05 -9.04 8.20
C GLU A 286 -7.20 -9.97 8.61
N ASN A 287 -7.34 -11.09 7.91
CA ASN A 287 -8.35 -12.13 8.16
C ASN A 287 -8.13 -12.82 9.52
N ASP A 288 -8.36 -12.15 10.65
CA ASP A 288 -8.60 -12.84 11.89
C ASP A 288 -10.06 -13.31 11.90
N SER A 289 -10.27 -14.61 12.00
CA SER A 289 -11.57 -15.29 12.01
C SER A 289 -12.49 -14.91 13.20
N ASN A 290 -12.12 -13.93 14.03
CA ASN A 290 -12.88 -13.43 15.19
C ASN A 290 -13.29 -11.94 15.08
N ILE A 291 -13.52 -11.43 13.87
CA ILE A 291 -13.99 -10.05 13.65
C ILE A 291 -15.51 -9.96 13.92
N GLY A 292 -15.85 -9.95 15.22
CA GLY A 292 -17.16 -9.51 15.73
C GLY A 292 -17.15 -8.05 16.20
N SER A 293 -15.98 -7.41 16.23
CA SER A 293 -15.81 -5.99 16.55
C SER A 293 -14.64 -5.45 15.74
N LEU A 294 -14.74 -4.19 15.33
CA LEU A 294 -13.67 -3.36 14.79
C LEU A 294 -12.44 -3.43 15.71
N ASP A 295 -11.57 -4.44 15.54
CA ASP A 295 -10.41 -4.61 16.38
C ASP A 295 -9.41 -3.47 16.03
N PRO A 296 -9.13 -2.54 16.96
CA PRO A 296 -8.18 -1.44 16.74
C PRO A 296 -6.78 -1.91 16.33
N ASP A 297 -6.43 -3.17 16.62
CA ASP A 297 -5.17 -3.80 16.26
C ASP A 297 -5.18 -4.44 14.84
N THR A 298 -6.13 -4.09 13.97
CA THR A 298 -6.22 -4.66 12.59
C THR A 298 -6.15 -3.64 11.46
N ILE A 299 -6.15 -2.34 11.76
CA ILE A 299 -6.13 -1.28 10.74
C ILE A 299 -4.73 -0.66 10.66
N ASP A 300 -4.04 -0.92 9.55
CA ASP A 300 -2.78 -0.26 9.21
C ASP A 300 -3.02 1.19 8.76
N GLY A 301 -2.23 2.12 9.27
CA GLY A 301 -2.41 3.54 8.98
C GLY A 301 -1.15 4.22 8.47
N ILE A 302 -1.25 4.88 7.33
CA ILE A 302 -0.13 5.65 6.75
C ILE A 302 0.02 6.99 7.48
N ARG A 303 1.27 7.38 7.78
CA ARG A 303 1.60 8.68 8.39
C ARG A 303 2.58 9.47 7.53
N PRO A 304 2.11 10.51 6.83
CA PRO A 304 2.95 11.42 6.07
C PRO A 304 3.78 12.33 6.97
N VAL A 305 4.81 12.92 6.36
CA VAL A 305 5.78 13.78 7.03
C VAL A 305 5.51 15.24 6.66
N TYR A 306 5.54 16.12 7.65
CA TYR A 306 5.35 17.55 7.50
C TYR A 306 6.53 18.31 8.07
N THR A 307 6.71 19.55 7.62
CA THR A 307 7.64 20.45 8.28
C THR A 307 7.08 20.92 9.63
N PRO A 308 7.94 21.41 10.52
CA PRO A 308 7.58 22.22 11.67
C PRO A 308 6.87 23.54 11.35
N GLN A 309 6.79 23.96 10.09
CA GLN A 309 6.28 25.27 9.70
C GLN A 309 4.78 25.19 9.34
N PRO A 310 3.96 26.11 9.85
CA PRO A 310 2.57 26.23 9.44
C PRO A 310 2.45 26.81 8.02
N ASN A 311 1.35 26.51 7.33
CA ASN A 311 0.99 27.16 6.07
C ASN A 311 0.67 28.65 6.30
N THR A 312 0.88 29.49 5.28
CA THR A 312 0.64 30.94 5.33
C THR A 312 -0.52 31.34 4.42
N PRO A 313 -1.56 32.06 4.91
CA PRO A 313 -1.77 32.46 6.30
C PRO A 313 -2.01 31.23 7.18
N PRO A 314 -1.56 31.25 8.46
CA PRO A 314 -2.01 30.24 9.40
C PRO A 314 -3.53 30.35 9.44
N ALA A 315 -4.25 29.25 9.19
CA ALA A 315 -5.68 29.23 9.45
C ALA A 315 -5.87 29.76 10.87
N SER A 316 -6.63 30.85 11.00
CA SER A 316 -6.79 31.61 12.24
C SER A 316 -7.38 30.71 13.32
N GLY A 317 -6.53 30.05 14.10
CA GLY A 317 -6.97 28.96 14.96
C GLY A 317 -7.32 27.68 14.18
N TYR A 318 -6.98 26.54 14.78
CA TYR A 318 -7.22 25.21 14.23
C TYR A 318 -8.71 25.02 13.90
N ALA A 319 -8.97 24.45 12.72
CA ALA A 319 -10.30 24.36 12.15
C ALA A 319 -11.17 23.29 12.84
N ALA A 320 -12.48 23.36 12.66
CA ALA A 320 -13.46 22.42 13.22
C ALA A 320 -13.37 20.99 12.65
N THR A 321 -12.42 20.69 11.76
CA THR A 321 -12.27 19.39 11.09
C THR A 321 -10.80 18.95 11.02
N TYR A 322 -10.58 17.63 10.97
CA TYR A 322 -9.26 17.04 10.77
C TYR A 322 -8.61 17.45 9.43
N GLY A 323 -9.41 17.54 8.36
CA GLY A 323 -8.97 18.00 7.03
C GLY A 323 -8.30 19.36 7.03
N ALA A 324 -8.97 20.35 7.59
CA ALA A 324 -8.44 21.69 7.66
C ALA A 324 -7.28 21.82 8.67
N SER A 325 -7.22 20.95 9.68
CA SER A 325 -6.10 20.89 10.62
C SER A 325 -4.83 20.28 9.97
N ALA A 326 -4.98 19.23 9.17
CA ALA A 326 -3.90 18.64 8.36
C ALA A 326 -3.37 19.63 7.31
N ALA A 327 -4.26 20.41 6.69
CA ALA A 327 -3.89 21.47 5.73
C ALA A 327 -3.29 22.72 6.39
N SER A 328 -3.16 22.78 7.72
CA SER A 328 -2.55 23.92 8.42
C SER A 328 -1.02 23.86 8.48
N TRP A 329 -0.41 22.73 8.09
CA TRP A 329 1.03 22.51 8.14
C TRP A 329 1.62 22.37 6.74
N GLN A 330 2.83 22.90 6.54
CA GLN A 330 3.53 22.74 5.27
C GLN A 330 4.01 21.30 5.12
N PHE A 331 3.64 20.67 4.02
CA PHE A 331 4.14 19.35 3.62
C PHE A 331 5.68 19.38 3.59
N ALA A 332 6.35 18.26 3.92
CA ALA A 332 7.81 18.27 4.11
C ALA A 332 8.58 18.88 2.93
N ASN A 333 8.06 18.72 1.70
CA ASN A 333 8.50 19.46 0.52
C ASN A 333 7.28 19.97 -0.28
N PRO A 334 6.89 21.25 -0.17
CA PRO A 334 5.60 21.75 -0.67
C PRO A 334 5.44 21.74 -2.21
N SER A 335 6.49 21.41 -2.97
CA SER A 335 6.46 21.35 -4.44
C SER A 335 7.00 20.02 -4.98
N SER A 336 6.73 18.93 -4.27
CA SER A 336 7.26 17.59 -4.55
C SER A 336 6.25 16.52 -4.13
N PHE A 337 6.75 15.34 -3.79
CA PHE A 337 5.97 14.17 -3.41
C PHE A 337 6.62 13.49 -2.19
N GLN A 338 5.91 12.53 -1.61
CA GLN A 338 6.49 11.56 -0.68
C GLN A 338 6.14 10.15 -1.11
N ILE A 339 7.13 9.28 -1.12
CA ILE A 339 6.94 7.84 -1.19
C ILE A 339 7.13 7.31 0.22
N LEU A 340 6.17 6.53 0.70
CA LEU A 340 6.31 5.77 1.93
C LEU A 340 6.07 4.31 1.60
N ALA A 341 6.75 3.42 2.29
CA ALA A 341 6.49 2.00 2.20
C ALA A 341 6.47 1.40 3.61
N PRO A 342 6.02 0.15 3.78
CA PRO A 342 5.92 -0.41 5.11
C PRO A 342 7.30 -0.66 5.72
N GLY A 343 7.30 -0.90 7.03
CA GLY A 343 8.48 -1.30 7.76
C GLY A 343 9.01 -2.69 7.40
N LEU A 344 10.02 -3.13 8.13
CA LEU A 344 10.71 -4.40 7.88
C LEU A 344 9.86 -5.62 8.21
N ASP A 345 8.87 -5.44 9.07
CA ASP A 345 7.81 -6.37 9.40
C ASP A 345 6.71 -6.43 8.32
N GLY A 346 6.74 -5.48 7.38
CA GLY A 346 5.80 -5.40 6.27
C GLY A 346 4.52 -4.65 6.58
N ARG A 347 4.47 -3.86 7.66
CA ARG A 347 3.28 -3.07 8.07
C ARG A 347 3.60 -1.58 8.22
N PHE A 348 2.57 -0.74 8.27
CA PHE A 348 2.71 0.69 8.58
C PHE A 348 2.52 0.97 10.08
N GLY A 349 1.79 0.09 10.77
CA GLY A 349 1.47 0.21 12.19
C GLY A 349 0.02 0.64 12.41
N TYR A 350 -0.40 0.54 13.66
CA TYR A 350 -1.79 0.67 14.06
C TYR A 350 -2.27 2.13 14.09
N LEU A 351 -3.58 2.33 13.90
CA LEU A 351 -4.24 3.60 14.22
C LEU A 351 -4.17 3.86 15.72
N LEU A 352 -3.56 4.97 16.12
CA LEU A 352 -3.54 5.36 17.53
C LEU A 352 -4.86 6.00 17.92
N ASP A 353 -5.59 5.34 18.79
CA ASP A 353 -6.73 5.92 19.50
C ASP A 353 -6.25 6.67 20.74
N ALA A 354 -6.29 8.00 20.68
CA ALA A 354 -5.81 8.86 21.75
C ALA A 354 -6.82 9.02 22.91
N ASP A 355 -8.09 8.66 22.72
CA ASP A 355 -9.15 8.85 23.72
C ASP A 355 -9.71 7.54 24.31
N GLY A 356 -9.35 6.38 23.75
CA GLY A 356 -9.70 5.06 24.25
C GLY A 356 -11.12 4.61 23.90
N GLY A 357 -11.82 5.34 23.02
CA GLY A 357 -13.18 5.05 22.56
C GLY A 357 -13.28 4.17 21.31
N GLY A 358 -12.19 3.98 20.58
CA GLY A 358 -12.07 3.18 19.36
C GLY A 358 -11.24 3.84 18.23
N PRO A 359 -10.88 3.10 17.17
CA PRO A 359 -10.16 3.66 16.02
C PRO A 359 -11.05 4.59 15.17
N SER A 360 -12.36 4.57 15.41
CA SER A 360 -13.36 5.37 14.72
C SER A 360 -13.33 6.85 15.08
N ASN A 361 -12.85 7.20 16.27
CA ASN A 361 -12.72 8.58 16.75
C ASN A 361 -11.25 8.98 16.98
N ALA A 362 -10.32 8.09 16.65
CA ALA A 362 -8.89 8.34 16.69
C ALA A 362 -8.51 9.61 15.91
N ALA A 363 -7.93 10.59 16.60
CA ALA A 363 -7.34 11.77 16.00
C ALA A 363 -6.22 11.36 15.02
N PRO A 364 -6.25 11.80 13.75
CA PRO A 364 -5.18 11.53 12.81
C PRO A 364 -3.87 12.13 13.32
N VAL A 365 -2.77 11.43 13.07
CA VAL A 365 -1.44 11.83 13.48
C VAL A 365 -0.53 11.97 12.26
N PHE A 366 0.47 12.84 12.35
CA PHE A 366 1.47 13.03 11.29
C PHE A 366 2.87 13.20 11.90
N TRP A 367 3.90 12.81 11.15
CA TRP A 367 5.28 13.02 11.57
C TRP A 367 5.74 14.41 11.20
N ARG A 368 6.53 15.04 12.05
CA ARG A 368 7.32 16.22 11.70
C ARG A 368 8.71 15.81 11.20
N THR A 369 9.35 16.65 10.38
CA THR A 369 10.71 16.38 9.88
C THR A 369 11.76 16.26 10.99
N ASP A 370 11.51 16.86 12.17
CA ASP A 370 12.32 16.71 13.38
C ASP A 370 12.14 15.35 14.09
N GLY A 371 11.14 14.56 13.67
CA GLY A 371 10.85 13.24 14.21
C GLY A 371 9.83 13.21 15.34
N ALA A 372 9.15 14.33 15.64
CA ALA A 372 8.03 14.35 16.55
C ALA A 372 6.75 13.84 15.87
N LEU A 373 5.99 12.99 16.56
CA LEU A 373 4.64 12.63 16.14
C LEU A 373 3.64 13.64 16.70
N MET A 374 2.80 14.20 15.83
CA MET A 374 1.80 15.20 16.20
C MET A 374 0.41 14.60 16.06
N SER A 375 -0.41 14.70 17.11
CA SER A 375 -1.84 14.38 17.04
C SER A 375 -2.66 15.61 16.70
N LEU A 376 -3.57 15.48 15.73
CA LEU A 376 -4.50 16.54 15.30
C LEU A 376 -5.74 16.52 16.19
N VAL A 377 -5.91 17.53 17.05
CA VAL A 377 -7.09 17.63 17.92
C VAL A 377 -8.13 18.54 17.26
N VAL A 378 -9.36 18.04 17.02
CA VAL A 378 -10.46 18.88 16.53
C VAL A 378 -10.78 19.97 17.54
N GLY A 379 -10.76 21.23 17.10
CA GLY A 379 -11.00 22.38 17.97
C GLY A 379 -9.91 22.64 19.03
N GLY A 380 -8.78 21.94 18.96
CA GLY A 380 -7.62 22.10 19.85
C GLY A 380 -6.32 22.31 19.07
N ALA A 381 -5.22 22.57 19.78
CA ALA A 381 -3.90 22.64 19.16
C ALA A 381 -3.35 21.23 18.92
N ALA A 382 -2.64 21.01 17.81
CA ALA A 382 -1.92 19.75 17.60
C ALA A 382 -0.94 19.52 18.77
N GLN A 383 -1.02 18.35 19.40
CA GLN A 383 -0.20 18.04 20.56
C GLN A 383 0.91 17.05 20.18
N PRO A 384 2.16 17.29 20.62
CA PRO A 384 3.21 16.30 20.47
C PRO A 384 2.86 15.06 21.30
N MET A 385 2.99 13.89 20.69
CA MET A 385 2.82 12.63 21.40
C MET A 385 4.05 12.32 22.25
N THR A 386 3.87 12.31 23.58
CA THR A 386 4.97 12.02 24.52
C THR A 386 5.33 10.54 24.50
N GLY A 387 6.62 10.22 24.44
CA GLY A 387 7.11 8.83 24.45
C GLY A 387 7.09 8.15 23.08
N VAL A 388 6.50 8.78 22.06
CA VAL A 388 6.53 8.29 20.68
C VAL A 388 7.49 9.15 19.87
N SER A 389 8.54 8.51 19.36
CA SER A 389 9.49 9.12 18.43
C SER A 389 9.79 8.12 17.32
N ARG A 390 10.31 8.62 16.20
CA ARG A 390 10.80 7.85 15.04
C ARG A 390 11.92 6.82 15.35
N PHE A 391 12.17 6.51 16.62
CA PHE A 391 13.31 5.72 17.09
C PHE A 391 12.93 4.66 18.10
N ASP A 392 11.65 4.40 18.34
CA ASP A 392 11.32 3.39 19.34
C ASP A 392 11.55 1.97 18.81
N ILE A 393 12.80 1.55 18.95
CA ILE A 393 13.37 0.24 18.66
C ILE A 393 13.17 -0.76 19.81
N THR A 394 12.50 -0.36 20.90
CA THR A 394 12.26 -1.26 22.02
C THR A 394 11.08 -2.17 21.66
N GLY A 395 11.36 -3.29 21.00
CA GLY A 395 10.37 -4.31 20.63
C GLY A 395 9.65 -4.99 21.81
N PHE A 396 9.56 -4.33 22.97
CA PHE A 396 9.00 -4.80 24.23
C PHE A 396 7.84 -3.94 24.76
N VAL A 397 7.46 -2.84 24.10
CA VAL A 397 6.30 -2.02 24.49
C VAL A 397 5.01 -2.60 23.91
N SER A 398 3.92 -2.68 24.68
CA SER A 398 2.61 -3.13 24.18
C SER A 398 2.12 -2.26 23.01
N SER A 399 1.17 -2.76 22.19
CA SER A 399 0.54 -1.96 21.12
C SER A 399 -0.02 -0.63 21.64
N ALA A 400 -0.53 -0.62 22.87
CA ALA A 400 -0.98 0.58 23.60
C ALA A 400 0.14 1.60 23.93
N SER A 401 1.41 1.17 23.94
CA SER A 401 2.55 2.01 24.33
C SER A 401 3.39 2.50 23.13
N ASN A 402 3.35 1.78 22.01
CA ASN A 402 3.97 2.18 20.75
C ASN A 402 3.21 1.55 19.58
N SER A 403 2.17 2.24 19.11
CA SER A 403 1.34 1.81 17.97
C SER A 403 1.99 2.05 16.61
N MET A 404 3.14 2.74 16.56
CA MET A 404 3.77 3.27 15.33
C MET A 404 5.11 2.59 15.03
N ARG A 405 5.23 1.29 15.36
CA ARG A 405 6.49 0.52 15.40
C ARG A 405 7.33 0.58 14.11
N ASP A 406 6.71 0.80 12.94
CA ASP A 406 7.32 0.40 11.68
C ASP A 406 7.18 1.42 10.53
N ASN A 407 6.97 2.70 10.84
CA ASN A 407 7.03 3.75 9.83
C ASN A 407 8.44 3.86 9.23
N GLN A 408 8.51 4.02 7.90
CA GLN A 408 9.69 3.67 7.10
C GLN A 408 11.02 4.40 7.37
N SER A 409 11.03 5.41 8.25
CA SER A 409 12.27 6.05 8.73
C SER A 409 12.90 5.36 9.94
N ASN A 410 12.26 4.37 10.56
CA ASN A 410 12.79 3.70 11.77
C ASN A 410 14.07 2.89 11.49
N PHE A 411 14.54 2.87 10.24
CA PHE A 411 15.71 2.12 9.82
C PHE A 411 17.02 2.89 9.86
N THR A 412 16.97 4.18 10.24
CA THR A 412 18.15 5.04 10.17
C THR A 412 18.29 5.86 11.45
N ALA A 413 19.54 6.19 11.78
CA ALA A 413 19.86 6.99 12.97
C ALA A 413 19.63 8.51 12.77
N LYS A 414 19.14 8.96 11.60
CA LYS A 414 19.12 10.37 11.17
C LYS A 414 17.70 10.92 11.00
N THR A 415 17.45 12.21 11.29
CA THR A 415 16.10 12.84 11.16
C THR A 415 15.49 12.60 9.79
N PHE A 416 14.16 12.60 9.70
CA PHE A 416 13.46 12.58 8.40
C PHE A 416 14.01 13.69 7.49
N GLU A 417 14.31 14.87 8.05
CA GLU A 417 14.98 15.95 7.34
C GLU A 417 16.28 15.54 6.63
N ASN A 418 17.05 14.60 7.17
CA ASN A 418 18.28 14.09 6.55
C ASN A 418 18.04 12.94 5.56
N GLU A 419 16.81 12.45 5.47
CA GLU A 419 16.41 11.26 4.70
C GLU A 419 15.57 11.62 3.48
N LEU A 420 14.86 12.75 3.56
CA LEU A 420 14.06 13.25 2.47
C LEU A 420 14.99 13.77 1.35
N PRO A 421 14.66 13.46 0.08
CA PRO A 421 15.47 13.84 -1.08
C PRO A 421 15.58 15.34 -1.31
#